data_AF-A0A1G5XCC3-F1
#
_entry.id   AF-A0A1G5XCC3-F1
#
_cell.length_a   1.000
_cell.length_b   1.000
_cell.length_c   1.000
_cell.angle_alpha   90.00
_cell.angle_beta   90.00
_cell.angle_gamma   90.00
#
_symmetry.space_group_name_H-M   'P 1'
#
loop_
_entity.id
_entity.type
_entity.pdbx_description
1 polymer ?
#
loop_
_entity_poly.entity_id
_entity_poly.type
_entity_poly.pdbx_seq_one_letter_code
_entity_poly.pdbx_strand_id
1 'polypeptide(L)' 'MEPQIVEKEGRFFIEFAGKVVEISAAEASALKTQPEAIYDVIVSHTRKFNFNTAEDSGENIFSM' A
#
# COMPACT_ATOMS: atom_id res chain seq x y z
N MET A 1 -5.48 16.21 -4.88
CA MET A 1 -4.95 15.18 -5.80
C MET A 1 -5.76 13.93 -5.56
N GLU A 2 -6.44 13.45 -6.58
CA GLU A 2 -7.23 12.21 -6.51
C GLU A 2 -6.31 11.01 -6.84
N PRO A 3 -6.47 9.86 -6.16
CA PRO A 3 -5.68 8.66 -6.46
C PRO A 3 -6.05 8.10 -7.84
N GLN A 4 -5.04 7.74 -8.64
CA GLN A 4 -5.23 7.18 -9.98
C GLN A 4 -4.62 5.79 -10.09
N ILE A 5 -5.35 4.85 -10.72
CA ILE A 5 -4.85 3.52 -11.03
C ILE A 5 -4.13 3.56 -12.38
N VAL A 6 -2.88 3.14 -12.41
CA VAL A 6 -2.01 3.06 -13.58
C VAL A 6 -1.64 1.60 -13.82
N GLU A 7 -1.86 1.09 -15.03
CA GLU A 7 -1.44 -0.25 -15.45
C GLU A 7 -0.11 -0.15 -16.21
N LYS A 8 0.90 -0.93 -15.80
CA LYS A 8 2.18 -1.05 -16.52
C LYS A 8 2.62 -2.51 -16.56
N GLU A 9 2.92 -3.01 -17.75
CA GLU A 9 3.49 -4.36 -17.98
C GLU A 9 2.71 -5.49 -17.26
N GLY A 10 1.38 -5.40 -17.22
CA GLY A 10 0.52 -6.39 -16.55
C GLY A 10 0.46 -6.28 -15.03
N ARG A 11 1.02 -5.22 -14.45
CA ARG A 11 0.91 -4.87 -13.02
C ARG A 11 0.09 -3.61 -12.83
N PHE A 12 -0.56 -3.51 -11.68
CA PHE A 12 -1.43 -2.41 -11.32
C PHE A 12 -0.80 -1.57 -10.22
N PHE A 13 -0.84 -0.26 -10.38
CA PHE A 13 -0.27 0.69 -9.44
C PHE A 13 -1.29 1.75 -9.09
N ILE A 14 -1.30 2.22 -7.85
CA ILE A 14 -2.02 3.42 -7.43
C ILE A 14 -1.02 4.54 -7.25
N GLU A 15 -1.18 5.61 -8.02
CA GLU A 15 -0.45 6.86 -7.81
C GLU A 15 -1.27 7.81 -6.93
N PHE A 16 -0.72 8.19 -5.79
CA PHE A 16 -1.36 9.13 -4.87
C PHE A 16 -0.31 10.00 -4.16
N ALA A 17 -0.48 11.33 -4.23
CA ALA A 17 0.38 12.31 -3.55
C ALA A 17 1.89 12.12 -3.80
N GLY A 18 2.28 11.74 -5.04
CA GLY A 18 3.67 11.48 -5.42
C GLY A 18 4.23 10.14 -4.93
N LYS A 19 3.39 9.28 -4.33
CA LYS A 19 3.73 7.90 -3.99
C LYS A 19 3.06 6.95 -4.96
N VAL A 20 3.74 5.84 -5.24
CA VAL A 20 3.25 4.76 -6.09
C VAL A 20 3.15 3.50 -5.23
N VAL A 21 1.97 2.88 -5.21
CA VAL A 21 1.71 1.64 -4.49
C VAL A 21 1.39 0.55 -5.52
N GLU A 22 2.17 -0.52 -5.56
CA GLU A 22 1.84 -1.71 -6.36
C GLU A 22 0.68 -2.44 -5.68
N ILE A 23 -0.35 -2.78 -6.46
CA ILE A 23 -1.54 -3.50 -6.00
C ILE A 23 -1.78 -4.74 -6.86
N SER A 24 -2.47 -5.72 -6.30
CA SER A 24 -2.81 -6.94 -7.02
C SER A 24 -3.93 -6.71 -8.05
N ALA A 25 -4.02 -7.55 -9.07
CA ALA A 25 -5.12 -7.51 -10.05
C ALA A 25 -6.52 -7.61 -9.39
N ALA A 26 -6.63 -8.38 -8.31
CA ALA A 26 -7.85 -8.48 -7.51
C ALA A 26 -8.24 -7.15 -6.86
N GLU A 27 -7.26 -6.42 -6.31
CA GLU A 27 -7.47 -5.10 -5.71
C GLU A 27 -7.83 -4.06 -6.77
N ALA A 28 -7.13 -4.07 -7.91
CA ALA A 28 -7.45 -3.19 -9.03
C ALA A 28 -8.89 -3.41 -9.53
N SER A 29 -9.35 -4.66 -9.57
CA SER A 29 -10.73 -5.00 -9.93
C SER A 29 -11.74 -4.55 -8.85
N ALA A 30 -11.41 -4.76 -7.57
CA ALA A 30 -12.24 -4.30 -6.46
C ALA A 30 -12.40 -2.77 -6.47
N LEU A 31 -11.33 -2.02 -6.75
CA LEU A 31 -11.34 -0.56 -6.83
C LEU A 31 -12.15 -0.01 -8.00
N LYS A 32 -12.27 -0.77 -9.10
CA LYS A 32 -13.20 -0.41 -10.20
C LYS A 32 -14.66 -0.47 -9.78
N THR A 33 -15.00 -1.31 -8.80
CA THR A 33 -16.36 -1.51 -8.31
C THR A 33 -16.64 -0.69 -7.04
N GLN A 34 -15.60 -0.43 -6.24
CA GLN A 34 -15.63 0.29 -4.97
C GLN A 34 -14.50 1.33 -4.94
N PRO A 35 -14.67 2.47 -5.64
CA PRO A 35 -13.63 3.51 -5.72
C PRO A 35 -13.34 4.15 -4.35
N GLU A 36 -14.28 4.12 -3.42
CA GLU A 36 -14.11 4.59 -2.04
C GLU A 36 -13.09 3.76 -1.23
N ALA A 37 -12.86 2.49 -1.61
CA ALA A 37 -11.91 1.60 -0.93
C ALA A 37 -10.45 1.89 -1.29
N ILE A 38 -10.17 2.82 -2.20
CA ILE A 38 -8.81 3.13 -2.67
C ILE A 38 -7.88 3.57 -1.54
N TYR A 39 -8.41 4.35 -0.59
CA TYR A 39 -7.66 4.79 0.58
C TYR A 39 -7.38 3.64 1.54
N ASP A 40 -8.32 2.70 1.69
CA ASP A 40 -8.14 1.53 2.55
C ASP A 40 -7.04 0.60 2.00
N VAL A 41 -7.03 0.39 0.68
CA VAL A 41 -5.97 -0.38 -0.02
C VAL A 41 -4.60 0.28 0.15
N ILE A 42 -4.50 1.60 -0.04
CA ILE A 42 -3.25 2.35 0.16
C ILE A 42 -2.77 2.22 1.62
N VAL A 43 -3.65 2.39 2.60
CA VAL A 43 -3.31 2.30 4.03
C VAL A 43 -2.92 0.88 4.41
N SER A 44 -3.64 -0.14 3.91
CA SER A 44 -3.35 -1.56 4.17
C SER A 44 -1.99 -1.97 3.62
N HIS A 45 -1.63 -1.53 2.41
CA HIS A 45 -0.30 -1.74 1.82
C HIS A 45 0.80 -0.99 2.57
N THR A 46 0.53 0.26 2.99
CA THR A 46 1.47 1.04 3.81
C THR A 46 1.68 0.39 5.18
N ARG A 47 0.63 -0.17 5.79
CA ARG A 47 0.71 -0.91 7.06
C ARG A 47 1.47 -2.22 6.93
N LYS A 48 1.29 -2.97 5.84
CA LYS A 48 2.04 -4.22 5.60
C LYS A 48 3.55 -3.98 5.51
N PHE A 49 3.99 -2.83 5.00
CA PHE A 49 5.41 -2.46 5.00
C PHE A 49 5.97 -2.24 6.42
N ASN A 50 5.18 -1.69 7.35
CA ASN A 50 5.62 -1.52 8.73
C ASN A 50 5.56 -2.82 9.57
N PHE A 51 4.74 -3.80 9.19
CA PHE A 51 4.66 -5.04 9.95
C PHE A 51 5.86 -5.97 9.72
N ASN A 52 6.48 -5.94 8.53
CA ASN A 52 7.71 -6.69 8.29
C ASN A 52 8.99 -6.00 8.81
N THR A 53 8.88 -4.79 9.37
CA THR A 53 10.03 -4.06 9.95
C THR A 53 9.91 -3.86 11.47
N ALA A 54 8.88 -4.42 12.11
CA ALA A 54 8.67 -4.34 13.56
C ALA A 54 8.84 -5.71 14.27
N GLU A 55 9.06 -6.80 13.55
CA GLU A 55 9.46 -8.10 14.12
C GLU A 55 10.98 -8.37 14.05
N ASP A 56 11.80 -7.37 13.71
CA ASP A 56 13.28 -7.42 13.81
C ASP A 56 13.82 -6.24 14.64
N SER A 57 13.13 -5.91 15.73
CA SER A 57 13.68 -5.05 16.79
C SER A 57 13.15 -5.50 18.14
N GLY A 58 13.20 -6.80 18.38
CA GLY A 58 13.31 -7.35 19.71
C GLY A 58 14.73 -7.10 20.24
N GLU A 59 15.02 -5.86 20.66
CA GLU A 59 15.86 -5.53 21.83
C GLU A 59 16.08 -4.03 21.90
N ASN A 60 15.07 -3.33 22.42
CA ASN A 60 15.28 -2.06 23.10
C ASN A 60 15.78 -2.38 24.52
N ILE A 61 17.07 -2.73 24.65
CA ILE A 61 17.77 -2.59 25.93
C ILE A 61 18.35 -1.18 26.00
N PHE A 62 17.53 -0.26 26.51
CA PHE A 62 18.05 0.86 27.26
C PHE A 62 19.08 0.35 28.29
N SER A 63 20.33 0.71 28.13
CA SER A 63 21.35 0.82 29.17
C SER A 63 22.35 1.86 28.65
N MET A 64 22.19 3.12 29.08
CA MET A 64 23.07 3.77 30.07
C MET A 64 24.54 3.76 29.68
#